data_AF-A0A812W910-F1
#
_entry.id   AF-A0A812W910-F1
#
_cell.length_a   1.000
_cell.length_b   1.000
_cell.length_c   1.000
_cell.angle_alpha   90.00
_cell.angle_beta   90.00
_cell.angle_gamma   90.00
#
_symmetry.space_group_name_H-M   'P 1'
#
loop_
_entity.id
_entity.type
_entity.pdbx_description
1 polymer ?
#
loop_
_entity_poly.entity_id
_entity_poly.type
_entity_poly.pdbx_seq_one_letter_code
_entity_poly.pdbx_strand_id
1 'polypeptide(L)'
;PGTLECNPAPNGGQRIRWCVDGHKLESHAEKLISPEFELKVGRETQPFRLMVLATETGGRHGAGFKKAKGRSFLEMKCLGSLEGAPATSMLVTAGTGSRKQKAREVVKHSFADKNCCPLPKGPDPVWDLKASLCKETKSIDICVEVLPYPG
;
A
#
# COMPACT_ATOMS: atom_id res chain seq x y z
N PRO A 1 -3.45 7.43 -11.35
CA PRO A 1 -3.08 6.62 -10.16
C PRO A 1 -3.23 7.37 -8.84
N GLY A 2 -3.09 8.70 -8.82
CA GLY A 2 -3.21 9.52 -7.62
C GLY A 2 -1.92 10.25 -7.28
N THR A 3 -1.94 11.14 -6.28
CA THR A 3 -0.75 11.82 -5.76
C THR A 3 -0.10 11.02 -4.64
N LEU A 4 1.23 11.05 -4.55
CA LEU A 4 1.98 10.39 -3.49
C LEU A 4 2.89 11.38 -2.79
N GLU A 5 2.92 11.30 -1.46
CA GLU A 5 3.71 12.16 -0.58
C GLU A 5 4.50 11.28 0.40
N CYS A 6 5.77 11.62 0.60
CA CYS A 6 6.61 11.02 1.63
C CYS A 6 6.95 12.08 2.67
N ASN A 7 6.61 11.82 3.93
CA ASN A 7 6.82 12.73 5.05
C ASN A 7 7.50 12.00 6.21
N PRO A 8 8.31 12.67 7.04
CA PRO A 8 8.76 12.11 8.31
C PRO A 8 7.55 11.71 9.19
N ALA A 9 7.62 10.55 9.82
CA ALA A 9 6.62 10.14 10.80
C ALA A 9 7.01 10.65 12.21
N PRO A 10 6.04 10.98 13.09
CA PRO A 10 6.33 11.49 14.43
C PRO A 10 7.19 10.57 15.31
N ASN A 11 7.20 9.27 15.00
CA ASN A 11 8.01 8.27 15.69
C ASN A 11 9.46 8.19 15.20
N GLY A 12 9.89 9.08 14.29
CA GLY A 12 11.22 9.03 13.66
C GLY A 12 11.30 8.11 12.44
N GLY A 13 10.17 7.51 12.04
CA GLY A 13 10.04 6.70 10.84
C GLY A 13 9.74 7.54 9.59
N GLN A 14 9.23 6.87 8.55
CA GLN A 14 8.76 7.52 7.31
C GLN A 14 7.28 7.19 7.08
N ARG A 15 6.51 8.16 6.64
CA ARG A 15 5.10 8.02 6.27
C ARG A 15 4.93 8.27 4.79
N ILE A 16 4.46 7.26 4.08
CA ILE A 16 4.10 7.32 2.67
C ILE A 16 2.58 7.41 2.60
N ARG A 17 2.07 8.48 1.98
CA ARG A 17 0.63 8.69 1.75
C ARG A 17 0.37 8.70 0.26
N TRP A 18 -0.43 7.76 -0.21
CA TRP A 18 -0.87 7.68 -1.59
C TRP A 18 -2.38 7.93 -1.68
N CYS A 19 -2.75 9.05 -2.31
CA CYS A 19 -4.13 9.47 -2.51
C CYS A 19 -4.65 8.91 -3.84
N VAL A 20 -5.36 7.78 -3.79
CA VAL A 20 -5.88 7.07 -4.96
C VAL A 20 -7.21 7.69 -5.41
N ASP A 21 -7.35 7.94 -6.71
CA ASP A 21 -8.62 8.35 -7.33
C ASP A 21 -9.67 7.22 -7.23
N GLY A 22 -10.78 7.49 -6.55
CA GLY A 22 -11.84 6.53 -6.28
C GLY A 22 -12.52 5.97 -7.52
N HIS A 23 -12.56 6.73 -8.63
CA HIS A 23 -13.14 6.25 -9.89
C HIS A 23 -12.35 5.07 -10.46
N LYS A 24 -11.08 4.92 -10.10
CA LYS A 24 -10.27 3.77 -10.53
C LYS A 24 -10.76 2.45 -9.95
N LEU A 25 -11.42 2.46 -8.79
CA LEU A 25 -12.04 1.26 -8.22
C LEU A 25 -13.29 0.78 -8.97
N GLU A 26 -13.80 1.59 -9.90
CA GLU A 26 -14.95 1.24 -10.75
C GLU A 26 -14.52 0.80 -12.16
N SER A 27 -13.20 0.74 -12.39
CA SER A 27 -12.62 0.34 -13.68
C SER A 27 -12.45 -1.18 -13.79
N HIS A 28 -12.20 -1.64 -15.02
CA HIS A 28 -11.79 -3.01 -15.32
C HIS A 28 -10.29 -3.28 -15.09
N ALA A 29 -9.54 -2.30 -14.56
CA ALA A 29 -8.14 -2.50 -14.23
C ALA A 29 -8.01 -3.53 -13.09
N GLU A 30 -6.98 -4.38 -13.17
CA GLU A 30 -6.66 -5.35 -12.12
C GLU A 30 -5.67 -4.81 -11.09
N LYS A 31 -4.93 -3.77 -11.45
CA LYS A 31 -3.95 -3.15 -10.57
C LYS A 31 -3.87 -1.64 -10.74
N LEU A 32 -3.59 -0.94 -9.65
CA LEU A 32 -3.13 0.44 -9.64
C LEU A 32 -1.73 0.46 -9.05
N ILE A 33 -0.86 1.30 -9.61
CA ILE A 33 0.53 1.44 -9.19
C ILE A 33 0.76 2.90 -8.85
N SER A 34 1.36 3.16 -7.69
CA SER A 34 1.71 4.52 -7.27
C SER A 34 2.81 5.11 -8.16
N PRO A 35 3.00 6.44 -8.14
CA PRO A 35 4.29 7.03 -8.46
C PRO A 35 5.40 6.33 -7.67
N GLU A 36 6.59 6.32 -8.25
CA GLU A 36 7.79 5.81 -7.58
C GLU A 36 8.20 6.76 -6.44
N PHE A 37 8.73 6.20 -5.37
CA PHE A 37 9.26 6.96 -4.24
C PHE A 37 10.49 6.29 -3.66
N GLU A 38 11.34 7.08 -3.02
CA GLU A 38 12.52 6.56 -2.34
C GLU A 38 12.20 6.21 -0.89
N LEU A 39 12.74 5.09 -0.42
CA LEU A 39 12.69 4.68 0.97
C LEU A 39 14.09 4.24 1.42
N LYS A 40 14.48 4.71 2.61
CA LYS A 40 15.71 4.26 3.26
C LYS A 40 15.45 2.97 4.03
N VAL A 41 16.16 1.90 3.67
CA VAL A 41 16.15 0.61 4.36
C VAL A 41 17.56 0.30 4.85
N GLY A 42 17.75 0.36 6.17
CA GLY A 42 19.09 0.30 6.76
C GLY A 42 19.96 1.47 6.30
N ARG A 43 21.01 1.17 5.53
CA ARG A 43 21.96 2.18 5.00
C ARG A 43 21.69 2.56 3.56
N GLU A 44 20.81 1.83 2.87
CA GLU A 44 20.55 2.03 1.45
C GLU A 44 19.24 2.78 1.23
N THR A 45 19.23 3.64 0.20
CA THR A 45 18.01 4.24 -0.32
C THR A 45 17.70 3.58 -1.65
N GLN A 46 16.50 3.02 -1.78
CA GLN A 46 16.08 2.34 -3.01
C GLN A 46 14.72 2.86 -3.47
N PRO A 47 14.40 2.74 -4.78
CA PRO A 47 13.09 3.09 -5.31
C PRO A 47 12.04 2.01 -4.97
N PHE A 48 10.83 2.45 -4.62
CA PHE A 48 9.69 1.62 -4.28
C PHE A 48 8.42 2.07 -5.00
N ARG A 49 7.45 1.14 -5.07
CA ARG A 49 6.07 1.43 -5.47
C ARG A 49 5.08 0.75 -4.54
N LEU A 50 3.95 1.41 -4.31
CA LEU A 50 2.76 0.80 -3.74
C LEU A 50 1.86 0.31 -4.87
N MET A 51 1.20 -0.82 -4.63
CA MET A 51 0.27 -1.43 -5.57
C MET A 51 -1.04 -1.73 -4.86
N VAL A 52 -2.14 -1.37 -5.51
CA VAL A 52 -3.48 -1.87 -5.20
C VAL A 52 -3.79 -2.95 -6.21
N LEU A 53 -4.15 -4.14 -5.75
CA LEU A 53 -4.51 -5.28 -6.61
C LEU A 53 -5.96 -5.66 -6.38
N ALA A 54 -6.76 -5.78 -7.43
CA ALA A 54 -8.12 -6.26 -7.31
C ALA A 54 -8.13 -7.71 -6.82
N THR A 55 -9.04 -8.06 -5.90
CA THR A 55 -9.18 -9.45 -5.41
C THR A 55 -9.70 -10.42 -6.48
N GLU A 56 -10.33 -9.89 -7.54
CA GLU A 56 -10.89 -10.66 -8.64
C GLU A 56 -10.06 -10.45 -9.90
N THR A 57 -9.22 -11.44 -10.24
CA THR A 57 -8.41 -11.46 -11.48
C THR A 57 -8.90 -12.60 -12.40
N GLY A 58 -8.75 -12.42 -13.73
CA GLY A 58 -9.01 -13.40 -14.81
C GLY A 58 -10.07 -14.50 -14.58
N GLY A 59 -11.30 -14.32 -15.08
CA GLY A 59 -12.33 -15.38 -15.10
C GLY A 59 -13.44 -15.14 -16.15
N ARG A 60 -14.32 -16.14 -16.36
CA ARG A 60 -15.41 -16.13 -17.38
C ARG A 60 -16.36 -14.93 -17.28
N HIS A 61 -16.47 -14.32 -16.09
CA HIS A 61 -17.31 -13.14 -15.82
C HIS A 61 -16.51 -11.84 -15.64
N GLY A 62 -15.29 -11.79 -16.18
CA GLY A 62 -14.41 -10.63 -16.13
C GLY A 62 -13.52 -10.57 -14.88
N ALA A 63 -12.77 -9.46 -14.78
CA ALA A 63 -11.75 -9.20 -13.78
C ALA A 63 -11.69 -7.70 -13.45
N GLY A 64 -10.94 -7.36 -12.40
CA GLY A 64 -10.60 -5.98 -12.03
C GLY A 64 -11.46 -5.38 -10.92
N PHE A 65 -11.18 -4.12 -10.59
CA PHE A 65 -11.74 -3.46 -9.42
C PHE A 65 -13.26 -3.38 -9.41
N LYS A 66 -13.87 -3.15 -10.58
CA LYS A 66 -15.34 -3.12 -10.74
C LYS A 66 -15.98 -4.42 -10.25
N LYS A 67 -15.41 -5.57 -10.64
CA LYS A 67 -15.90 -6.89 -10.25
C LYS A 67 -15.57 -7.20 -8.79
N ALA A 68 -14.38 -6.81 -8.35
CA ALA A 68 -13.96 -6.93 -6.96
C ALA A 68 -14.79 -6.07 -5.98
N LYS A 69 -15.61 -5.14 -6.49
CA LYS A 69 -16.41 -4.16 -5.73
C LYS A 69 -15.54 -3.29 -4.82
N GLY A 70 -14.32 -2.96 -5.28
CA GLY A 70 -13.34 -2.19 -4.52
C GLY A 70 -12.61 -2.97 -3.42
N ARG A 71 -12.83 -4.28 -3.31
CA ARG A 71 -12.03 -5.17 -2.45
C ARG A 71 -10.67 -5.42 -3.09
N SER A 72 -9.62 -5.13 -2.35
CA SER A 72 -8.26 -5.11 -2.89
C SER A 72 -7.23 -5.67 -1.92
N PHE A 73 -6.15 -6.22 -2.46
CA PHE A 73 -4.90 -6.41 -1.74
C PHE A 73 -4.03 -5.16 -1.89
N LEU A 74 -3.20 -4.88 -0.90
CA LEU A 74 -2.15 -3.88 -0.99
C LEU A 74 -0.78 -4.56 -0.96
N GLU A 75 0.14 -4.05 -1.76
CA GLU A 75 1.51 -4.52 -1.79
C GLU A 75 2.49 -3.34 -1.85
N MET A 76 3.65 -3.50 -1.23
CA MET A 76 4.79 -2.62 -1.43
C MET A 76 5.90 -3.39 -2.10
N LYS A 77 6.49 -2.81 -3.15
CA LYS A 77 7.54 -3.44 -3.95
C LYS A 77 8.78 -2.56 -4.00
N CYS A 78 9.93 -3.14 -3.65
CA CYS A 78 11.26 -2.60 -3.93
C CYS A 78 11.60 -2.83 -5.41
N LEU A 79 12.13 -1.81 -6.07
CA LEU A 79 12.55 -1.88 -7.46
C LEU A 79 14.07 -2.01 -7.62
N GLY A 80 14.82 -1.74 -6.56
CA GLY A 80 16.27 -1.95 -6.48
C GLY A 80 16.66 -3.26 -5.79
N SER A 81 17.97 -3.44 -5.61
CA SER A 81 18.54 -4.51 -4.78
C SER A 81 18.80 -3.97 -3.36
N LEU A 82 18.58 -4.81 -2.35
CA LEU A 82 18.77 -4.50 -0.94
C LEU A 82 19.55 -5.64 -0.25
N GLU A 83 20.56 -6.17 -0.94
CA GLU A 83 21.34 -7.31 -0.42
C GLU A 83 21.94 -7.01 0.96
N GLY A 84 21.63 -7.85 1.94
CA GLY A 84 22.10 -7.68 3.32
C GLY A 84 21.41 -6.55 4.11
N ALA A 85 20.42 -5.86 3.55
CA ALA A 85 19.66 -4.85 4.27
C ALA A 85 18.78 -5.50 5.37
N PRO A 86 18.55 -4.80 6.49
CA PRO A 86 17.72 -5.32 7.57
C PRO A 86 16.24 -5.41 7.19
N ALA A 87 15.48 -6.22 7.94
CA ALA A 87 14.04 -6.27 7.80
C ALA A 87 13.37 -4.94 8.22
N THR A 88 12.43 -4.47 7.38
CA THR A 88 11.63 -3.28 7.62
C THR A 88 10.33 -3.65 8.31
N SER A 89 9.92 -2.84 9.30
CA SER A 89 8.62 -2.95 9.95
C SER A 89 7.68 -1.88 9.45
N MET A 90 6.48 -2.27 9.01
CA MET A 90 5.54 -1.39 8.31
C MET A 90 4.14 -1.52 8.89
N LEU A 91 3.45 -0.40 9.05
CA LEU A 91 2.04 -0.35 9.41
C LEU A 91 1.25 0.26 8.26
N VAL A 92 0.16 -0.40 7.86
CA VAL A 92 -0.68 0.06 6.75
C VAL A 92 -2.08 0.46 7.25
N THR A 93 -2.59 1.55 6.72
CA THR A 93 -3.98 2.01 6.94
C THR A 93 -4.60 2.50 5.64
N ALA A 94 -5.92 2.42 5.54
CA ALA A 94 -6.68 2.91 4.41
C ALA A 94 -7.87 3.77 4.86
N GLY A 95 -8.10 4.88 4.16
CA GLY A 95 -9.15 5.86 4.45
C GLY A 95 -8.77 6.90 5.51
N THR A 96 -9.65 7.88 5.68
CA THR A 96 -9.49 8.99 6.63
C THR A 96 -10.75 9.19 7.48
N GLY A 97 -10.60 9.86 8.62
CA GLY A 97 -11.71 10.19 9.51
C GLY A 97 -12.55 8.97 9.89
N SER A 98 -13.88 9.11 9.82
CA SER A 98 -14.85 8.05 10.12
C SER A 98 -14.87 6.90 9.11
N ARG A 99 -14.19 7.03 7.96
CA ARG A 99 -14.08 5.99 6.92
C ARG A 99 -12.74 5.26 6.94
N LYS A 100 -11.87 5.61 7.89
CA LYS A 100 -10.60 4.92 8.11
C LYS A 100 -10.90 3.49 8.57
N GLN A 101 -10.44 2.52 7.79
CA GLN A 101 -10.47 1.12 8.20
C GLN A 101 -9.51 0.90 9.38
N LYS A 102 -9.84 -0.06 10.24
CA LYS A 102 -9.00 -0.44 11.37
C LYS A 102 -7.57 -0.71 10.88
N ALA A 103 -6.58 -0.11 11.55
CA ALA A 103 -5.18 -0.41 11.29
C ALA A 103 -4.94 -1.91 11.46
N ARG A 104 -4.18 -2.49 10.53
CA ARG A 104 -3.82 -3.92 10.58
C ARG A 104 -2.52 -4.09 11.37
N GLU A 105 -2.06 -5.32 11.54
CA GLU A 105 -0.85 -5.60 12.30
C GLU A 105 0.41 -5.06 11.60
N VAL A 106 1.46 -4.84 12.39
CA VAL A 106 2.78 -4.44 11.86
C VAL A 106 3.35 -5.59 11.04
N VAL A 107 3.67 -5.30 9.79
CA VAL A 107 4.28 -6.25 8.86
C VAL A 107 5.80 -6.10 8.93
N LYS A 108 6.49 -7.14 9.41
CA LYS A 108 7.95 -7.27 9.29
C LYS A 108 8.31 -7.96 7.96
N HIS A 109 9.26 -7.40 7.23
CA HIS A 109 9.67 -7.95 5.94
C HIS A 109 11.10 -7.57 5.53
N SER A 110 11.87 -8.55 5.06
CA SER A 110 13.15 -8.33 4.39
C SER A 110 12.93 -8.16 2.89
N PHE A 111 13.24 -6.97 2.38
CA PHE A 111 13.23 -6.70 0.94
C PHE A 111 14.46 -7.28 0.21
N ALA A 112 15.49 -7.68 0.97
CA ALA A 112 16.63 -8.45 0.48
C ALA A 112 16.21 -9.86 0.04
N ASP A 113 15.31 -10.49 0.82
CA ASP A 113 14.87 -11.87 0.58
C ASP A 113 13.81 -11.92 -0.53
N LYS A 114 12.87 -10.97 -0.50
CA LYS A 114 11.77 -10.85 -1.46
C LYS A 114 11.48 -9.38 -1.70
N ASN A 115 11.53 -8.92 -2.94
CA ASN A 115 11.30 -7.51 -3.26
C ASN A 115 9.83 -7.05 -3.12
N CYS A 116 8.86 -7.97 -2.98
CA CYS A 116 7.44 -7.67 -2.81
C CYS A 116 6.93 -8.06 -1.42
N CYS A 117 6.23 -7.13 -0.77
CA CYS A 117 5.60 -7.30 0.53
C CYS A 117 4.07 -7.09 0.46
N PRO A 118 3.26 -8.12 0.76
CA PRO A 118 1.83 -7.95 1.01
C PRO A 118 1.54 -7.15 2.30
N LEU A 119 0.50 -6.33 2.28
CA LEU A 119 0.11 -5.41 3.35
C LEU A 119 -1.42 -5.45 3.61
N PRO A 120 -1.91 -6.03 4.72
CA PRO A 120 -1.17 -6.74 5.76
C PRO A 120 -0.80 -8.17 5.35
N LYS A 121 -0.02 -8.86 6.19
CA LYS A 121 0.09 -10.32 6.17
C LYS A 121 -0.90 -10.90 7.18
N GLY A 122 -1.47 -12.07 6.90
CA GLY A 122 -2.30 -12.81 7.86
C GLY A 122 -3.69 -13.19 7.34
N PRO A 123 -4.63 -13.54 8.24
CA PRO A 123 -5.92 -14.13 7.88
C PRO A 123 -6.93 -13.15 7.26
N ASP A 124 -6.72 -11.83 7.44
CA ASP A 124 -7.54 -10.78 6.83
C ASP A 124 -6.69 -9.84 5.94
N PRO A 125 -6.26 -10.30 4.74
CA PRO A 125 -5.40 -9.54 3.84
C PRO A 125 -6.17 -8.57 2.92
N VAL A 126 -7.50 -8.61 2.93
CA VAL A 126 -8.35 -7.87 1.99
C VAL A 126 -8.80 -6.53 2.58
N TRP A 127 -8.63 -5.46 1.81
CA TRP A 127 -9.12 -4.13 2.13
C TRP A 127 -10.39 -3.82 1.35
N ASP A 128 -11.41 -3.25 2.00
CA ASP A 128 -12.55 -2.65 1.29
C ASP A 128 -12.27 -1.18 1.02
N LEU A 129 -11.54 -0.88 -0.06
CA LEU A 129 -11.16 0.49 -0.37
C LEU A 129 -12.36 1.35 -0.78
N LYS A 130 -13.46 0.74 -1.24
CA LYS A 130 -14.68 1.47 -1.55
C LYS A 130 -15.36 1.99 -0.29
N ALA A 131 -15.33 1.22 0.81
CA ALA A 131 -15.80 1.70 2.12
C ALA A 131 -14.97 2.89 2.64
N SER A 132 -13.68 2.96 2.29
CA SER A 132 -12.75 4.02 2.67
C SER A 132 -12.76 5.28 1.78
N LEU A 133 -13.63 5.33 0.76
CA LEU A 133 -13.74 6.46 -0.15
C LEU A 133 -14.21 7.73 0.58
N CYS A 134 -13.39 8.78 0.57
CA CYS A 134 -13.79 10.11 1.00
C CYS A 134 -14.83 10.66 0.01
N LYS A 135 -16.00 11.08 0.52
CA LYS A 135 -17.11 11.48 -0.34
C LYS A 135 -16.89 12.86 -0.95
N GLU A 136 -16.14 13.69 -0.27
CA GLU A 136 -15.83 15.07 -0.59
C GLU A 136 -14.76 15.13 -1.66
N THR A 137 -13.63 14.44 -1.46
CA THR A 137 -12.49 14.45 -2.40
C THR A 137 -12.61 13.40 -3.51
N LYS A 138 -13.54 12.43 -3.37
CA LYS A 138 -13.63 11.24 -4.23
C LYS A 138 -12.32 10.45 -4.30
N SER A 139 -11.53 10.48 -3.23
CA SER A 139 -10.24 9.78 -3.14
C SER A 139 -10.17 8.85 -1.93
N ILE A 140 -9.19 7.95 -1.96
CA ILE A 140 -8.87 7.02 -0.88
C ILE A 140 -7.42 7.23 -0.50
N ASP A 141 -7.17 7.54 0.77
CA ASP A 141 -5.82 7.62 1.29
C ASP A 141 -5.34 6.24 1.70
N ILE A 142 -4.24 5.79 1.11
CA ILE A 142 -3.49 4.63 1.55
C ILE A 142 -2.23 5.15 2.23
N CYS A 143 -2.07 4.85 3.51
CA CYS A 143 -0.94 5.29 4.30
C CYS A 143 -0.12 4.09 4.75
N VAL A 144 1.18 4.10 4.43
CA VAL A 144 2.17 3.16 4.93
C VAL A 144 3.15 3.90 5.82
N GLU A 145 3.23 3.49 7.08
CA GLU A 145 4.20 3.99 8.04
C GLU A 145 5.32 2.96 8.18
N VAL A 146 6.53 3.36 7.79
CA VAL A 146 7.75 2.61 8.03
C VAL A 146 8.26 3.00 9.41
N LEU A 147 8.30 2.02 10.31
CA LEU A 147 8.78 2.24 11.67
C LEU A 147 10.30 2.46 11.67
N PRO A 148 10.82 3.22 12.66
CA PRO A 148 12.26 3.41 12.79
C PRO A 148 12.96 2.07 12.90
N TYR A 149 14.11 1.95 12.25
CA TYR A 149 15.02 0.84 12.53
C TYR A 149 15.60 1.05 13.95
N PRO A 150 15.43 0.12 14.90
CA PRO A 150 16.17 0.18 16.15
C PRO A 150 17.65 -0.01 15.79
N GLY A 151 18.42 1.08 15.93
CA GLY A 151 19.86 1.10 15.62
C GLY A 151 20.64 0.03 16.36
#